data_AF-A0A6M3JEZ7-F1
#
_entry.id   AF-A0A6M3JEZ7-F1
#
_cell.length_a   1.000
_cell.length_b   1.000
_cell.length_c   1.000
_cell.angle_alpha   90.00
_cell.angle_beta   90.00
_cell.angle_gamma   90.00
#
_symmetry.space_group_name_H-M   'P 1'
#
loop_
_entity.id
_entity.type
_entity.pdbx_description
1 polymer ?
#
loop_
_entity_poly.entity_id
_entity_poly.type
_entity_poly.pdbx_seq_one_letter_code
_entity_poly.pdbx_strand_id
1 'polypeptide(L)'
;VSMASKYSQGRAFEWKVRDDLRSKGYDVGRTAGSKSPIDLFAVPRTGTGLLFVQCKLGSMSKAEKIVFYQFSTRAGADCLLATRRKEGRKYVIVYERIVFTGEAVECKISGRLTGPSKM
;
A
#
# COMPACT_ATOMS: atom_id res chain seq x y z
N VAL A 1 7.91 -5.14 -24.15
CA VAL A 1 7.40 -4.04 -23.28
C VAL A 1 8.59 -3.22 -22.82
N SER A 2 8.71 -1.95 -23.25
CA SER A 2 9.86 -1.09 -22.92
C SER A 2 9.92 -0.75 -21.42
N MET A 3 11.10 -0.40 -20.91
CA MET A 3 11.31 0.08 -19.53
C MET A 3 10.36 1.25 -19.18
N ALA A 4 10.20 2.21 -20.12
CA ALA A 4 9.30 3.34 -19.96
C ALA A 4 7.83 2.90 -19.74
N SER A 5 7.41 1.82 -20.41
CA SER A 5 6.07 1.25 -20.27
C SER A 5 5.84 0.57 -18.92
N LYS A 6 6.84 -0.10 -18.34
CA LYS A 6 6.71 -0.69 -17.00
C LYS A 6 6.64 0.40 -15.93
N TYR A 7 7.47 1.43 -16.07
CA TYR A 7 7.50 2.56 -15.13
C TYR A 7 6.21 3.38 -15.17
N SER A 8 5.65 3.64 -16.37
CA SER A 8 4.36 4.33 -16.50
C SER A 8 3.19 3.53 -15.92
N GLN A 9 3.21 2.20 -16.07
CA GLN A 9 2.20 1.33 -15.45
C GLN A 9 2.28 1.33 -13.92
N GLY A 10 3.49 1.33 -13.35
CA GLY A 10 3.70 1.43 -11.90
C GLY A 10 3.15 2.75 -11.37
N ARG A 11 3.54 3.86 -11.99
CA ARG A 11 3.02 5.19 -11.67
C ARG A 11 1.49 5.24 -11.74
N ALA A 12 0.90 4.75 -12.84
CA ALA A 12 -0.56 4.75 -13.00
C ALA A 12 -1.27 3.93 -11.90
N PHE A 13 -0.63 2.87 -11.41
CA PHE A 13 -1.17 2.10 -10.29
C PHE A 13 -1.06 2.86 -8.96
N GLU A 14 0.06 3.53 -8.68
CA GLU A 14 0.19 4.44 -7.51
C GLU A 14 -0.94 5.48 -7.48
N TRP A 15 -1.24 6.12 -8.61
CA TRP A 15 -2.33 7.10 -8.71
C TRP A 15 -3.70 6.48 -8.44
N LYS A 16 -3.97 5.27 -8.97
CA LYS A 16 -5.22 4.56 -8.69
C LYS A 16 -5.38 4.20 -7.21
N VAL A 17 -4.33 3.72 -6.57
CA VAL A 17 -4.32 3.41 -5.13
C VAL A 17 -4.55 4.68 -4.31
N ARG A 18 -3.90 5.79 -4.69
CA ARG A 18 -4.11 7.10 -4.07
C ARG A 18 -5.56 7.55 -4.16
N ASP A 19 -6.15 7.48 -5.35
CA ASP A 19 -7.53 7.93 -5.58
C ASP A 19 -8.55 7.06 -4.85
N ASP A 20 -8.33 5.75 -4.82
CA ASP A 20 -9.13 4.81 -4.04
C ASP A 20 -9.08 5.13 -2.53
N LEU A 21 -7.88 5.34 -1.97
CA LEU A 21 -7.73 5.74 -0.56
C LEU A 21 -8.37 7.12 -0.29
N ARG A 22 -8.23 8.09 -1.20
CA ARG A 22 -8.88 9.41 -1.06
C ARG A 22 -10.41 9.31 -1.05
N SER A 23 -10.97 8.44 -1.89
CA SER A 23 -12.41 8.17 -1.92
C SER A 23 -12.91 7.54 -0.62
N LYS A 24 -12.02 6.81 0.07
CA LYS A 24 -12.27 6.15 1.36
C LYS A 24 -12.02 7.06 2.56
N GLY A 25 -11.82 8.36 2.37
CA GLY A 25 -11.71 9.32 3.48
C GLY A 25 -10.29 9.51 4.02
N TYR A 26 -9.27 9.27 3.21
CA TYR A 26 -7.88 9.59 3.56
C TYR A 26 -7.38 10.83 2.80
N ASP A 27 -6.51 11.59 3.44
CA ASP A 27 -5.60 12.49 2.76
C ASP A 27 -4.32 11.74 2.41
N VAL A 28 -3.91 11.80 1.14
CA VAL A 28 -2.87 10.91 0.60
C VAL A 28 -1.81 11.73 -0.13
N GLY A 29 -0.56 11.54 0.30
CA GLY A 29 0.64 12.07 -0.35
C GLY A 29 1.49 10.94 -0.94
N ARG A 30 2.37 11.32 -1.88
CA ARG A 30 3.28 10.40 -2.58
C ARG A 30 4.73 10.77 -2.28
N THR A 31 5.59 9.77 -2.10
CA THR A 31 7.02 10.02 -1.91
C THR A 31 7.70 10.39 -3.22
N ALA A 32 8.73 11.23 -3.15
CA ALA A 32 9.49 11.61 -4.33
C ALA A 32 10.49 10.52 -4.72
N GLY A 33 10.53 10.16 -6.00
CA GLY A 33 11.65 9.43 -6.61
C GLY A 33 11.72 7.92 -6.36
N SER A 34 10.74 7.27 -5.73
CA SER A 34 10.70 5.80 -5.52
C SER A 34 11.95 5.22 -4.82
N LYS A 35 12.72 6.05 -4.12
CA LYS A 35 13.90 5.64 -3.33
C LYS A 35 13.56 5.31 -1.87
N SER A 36 12.27 5.33 -1.55
CA SER A 36 11.76 5.18 -0.21
C SER A 36 11.11 3.81 -0.06
N PRO A 37 11.09 3.20 1.15
CA PRO A 37 10.37 1.95 1.42
C PRO A 37 8.85 2.07 1.34
N ILE A 38 8.33 3.26 1.01
CA ILE A 38 6.90 3.59 0.88
C ILE A 38 6.67 4.35 -0.43
N ASP A 39 5.56 4.10 -1.12
CA ASP A 39 5.16 4.86 -2.30
C ASP A 39 4.19 5.98 -1.92
N LEU A 40 3.26 5.70 -1.00
CA LEU A 40 2.27 6.64 -0.50
C LEU A 40 2.25 6.65 1.04
N PHE A 41 1.83 7.78 1.59
CA PHE A 41 1.36 7.86 2.97
C PHE A 41 -0.09 8.34 2.96
N ALA A 42 -0.90 7.81 3.87
CA ALA A 42 -2.30 8.16 3.99
C ALA A 42 -2.67 8.43 5.44
N VAL A 43 -3.29 9.58 5.70
CA VAL A 43 -3.79 10.01 7.00
C VAL A 43 -5.32 10.02 6.92
N PRO A 44 -6.05 9.39 7.85
CA PRO A 44 -7.50 9.44 7.81
C PRO A 44 -7.97 10.88 8.07
N ARG A 45 -8.97 11.35 7.32
CA ARG A 45 -9.56 12.70 7.53
C ARG A 45 -10.30 12.80 8.86
N THR A 46 -10.62 11.67 9.47
CA THR A 46 -11.30 11.55 10.76
C THR A 46 -10.56 10.56 11.64
N GLY A 47 -10.33 10.91 12.91
CA GLY A 47 -9.60 10.08 13.86
C GLY A 47 -8.08 10.21 13.73
N THR A 48 -7.38 9.24 14.32
CA THR A 48 -5.90 9.23 14.39
C THR A 48 -5.36 8.00 13.69
N GLY A 49 -4.26 8.17 12.97
CA GLY A 49 -3.53 7.05 12.37
C GLY A 49 -2.69 7.49 11.18
N LEU A 50 -1.77 6.62 10.79
CA LEU A 50 -0.93 6.81 9.61
C LEU A 50 -0.79 5.47 8.91
N LEU A 51 -1.14 5.44 7.63
CA LEU A 51 -0.87 4.30 6.77
C LEU A 51 0.34 4.62 5.91
N PHE A 52 1.33 3.74 5.92
CA PHE A 52 2.31 3.69 4.87
C PHE A 52 1.92 2.62 3.87
N VAL A 53 1.98 2.97 2.59
CA VAL A 53 1.49 2.13 1.51
C VAL A 53 2.58 1.89 0.49
N GLN A 54 2.90 0.63 0.24
CA GLN A 54 3.71 0.23 -0.89
C GLN A 54 2.82 -0.35 -1.99
N CYS A 55 3.05 0.06 -3.23
CA CYS A 55 2.30 -0.36 -4.40
C CYS A 55 3.12 -1.35 -5.24
N LYS A 56 2.55 -2.52 -5.56
CA LYS A 56 3.17 -3.49 -6.46
C LYS A 56 2.18 -3.98 -7.51
N LEU A 57 2.62 -4.08 -8.76
CA LEU A 57 1.83 -4.70 -9.84
C LEU A 57 1.82 -6.24 -9.76
N GLY A 58 2.58 -6.81 -8.83
CA GLY A 58 2.70 -8.24 -8.55
C GLY A 58 3.00 -8.47 -7.07
N SER A 59 3.85 -9.44 -6.76
CA SER A 59 4.26 -9.73 -5.38
C SER A 59 5.39 -8.83 -4.88
N MET A 60 5.55 -8.81 -3.56
CA MET A 60 6.69 -8.24 -2.86
C MET A 60 7.48 -9.37 -2.20
N SER A 61 8.81 -9.35 -2.30
CA SER A 61 9.66 -10.37 -1.68
C SER A 61 9.61 -10.32 -0.15
N LYS A 62 10.00 -11.42 0.52
CA LYS A 62 10.06 -11.47 2.00
C LYS A 62 10.98 -10.39 2.58
N ALA A 63 12.15 -10.18 1.97
CA ALA A 63 13.11 -9.17 2.40
C ALA A 63 12.55 -7.74 2.28
N GLU A 64 11.90 -7.41 1.15
CA GLU A 64 11.23 -6.11 0.99
C GLU A 64 10.12 -5.91 2.03
N LYS A 65 9.32 -6.95 2.34
CA LYS A 65 8.29 -6.89 3.37
C LYS A 65 8.87 -6.60 4.75
N ILE A 66 10.01 -7.22 5.10
CA ILE A 66 10.73 -6.95 6.36
C ILE A 66 11.14 -5.48 6.43
N VAL A 67 11.80 -4.96 5.39
CA VAL A 67 12.28 -3.57 5.37
C VAL A 67 11.11 -2.58 5.47
N PHE A 68 10.05 -2.81 4.69
CA PHE A 68 8.87 -1.96 4.69
C PHE A 68 8.14 -1.98 6.04
N TYR A 69 7.99 -3.16 6.65
CA TYR A 69 7.41 -3.29 7.98
C TYR A 69 8.25 -2.56 9.04
N GLN A 70 9.55 -2.84 9.11
CA GLN A 70 10.43 -2.20 10.08
C GLN A 70 10.43 -0.67 9.95
N PHE A 71 10.42 -0.17 8.71
CA PHE A 71 10.30 1.28 8.45
C PHE A 71 8.97 1.84 8.98
N SER A 72 7.86 1.18 8.67
CA SER A 72 6.51 1.60 9.08
C SER A 72 6.36 1.57 10.60
N THR A 73 6.80 0.49 11.25
CA THR A 73 6.75 0.33 12.71
C THR A 73 7.55 1.41 13.42
N ARG A 74 8.77 1.71 12.95
CA ARG A 74 9.58 2.81 13.54
C ARG A 74 8.90 4.18 13.43
N ALA A 75 8.09 4.38 12.39
CA ALA A 75 7.33 5.61 12.18
C ALA A 75 5.97 5.63 12.91
N GLY A 76 5.59 4.56 13.61
CA GLY A 76 4.25 4.41 14.20
C GLY A 76 3.14 4.30 13.17
N ALA A 77 3.45 3.84 11.95
CA ALA A 77 2.53 3.71 10.84
C ALA A 77 2.13 2.25 10.61
N ASP A 78 0.88 2.06 10.19
CA ASP A 78 0.38 0.78 9.70
C ASP A 78 1.00 0.44 8.34
N CYS A 79 1.47 -0.80 8.21
CA CYS A 79 2.14 -1.31 7.01
C CYS A 79 1.14 -1.94 6.04
N LEU A 80 0.86 -1.24 4.93
CA LEU A 80 -0.15 -1.65 3.96
C LEU A 80 0.46 -1.92 2.58
N LEU A 81 0.28 -3.13 2.05
CA LEU A 81 0.69 -3.50 0.69
C LEU A 81 -0.52 -3.45 -0.25
N ALA A 82 -0.47 -2.57 -1.25
CA ALA A 82 -1.45 -2.54 -2.33
C ALA A 82 -0.94 -3.34 -3.54
N THR A 83 -1.65 -4.39 -3.92
CA THR A 83 -1.35 -5.20 -5.11
C THR A 83 -2.45 -5.16 -6.16
N ARG A 84 -2.06 -5.27 -7.43
CA ARG A 84 -3.00 -5.44 -8.53
C ARG A 84 -3.24 -6.93 -8.76
N ARG A 85 -4.45 -7.41 -8.50
CA ARG A 85 -4.88 -8.78 -8.83
C ARG A 85 -5.86 -8.81 -9.99
N LYS A 86 -5.83 -9.90 -10.75
CA LYS A 86 -6.81 -10.18 -11.81
C LYS A 86 -7.94 -11.01 -11.21
N GLU A 87 -9.17 -10.51 -11.32
CA GLU A 87 -10.41 -11.21 -10.95
C GLU A 87 -11.29 -11.32 -12.20
N GLY A 88 -11.37 -12.52 -12.77
CA GLY A 88 -12.04 -12.77 -14.05
C GLY A 88 -11.43 -11.91 -15.18
N ARG A 89 -12.24 -11.02 -15.76
CA ARG A 89 -11.84 -10.09 -16.83
C ARG A 89 -11.39 -8.72 -16.34
N LYS A 90 -11.43 -8.45 -15.03
CA LYS A 90 -11.11 -7.14 -14.43
C LYS A 90 -9.86 -7.22 -13.56
N TYR A 91 -9.20 -6.09 -13.39
CA TYR A 91 -8.17 -5.92 -12.37
C TYR A 91 -8.75 -5.19 -11.17
N VAL A 92 -8.43 -5.67 -9.97
CA VAL A 92 -8.83 -5.06 -8.70
C VAL A 92 -7.59 -4.71 -7.87
N ILE A 93 -7.76 -3.77 -6.96
CA ILE A 93 -6.76 -3.45 -5.93
C ILE A 93 -7.07 -4.31 -4.71
N VAL A 94 -6.05 -5.05 -4.27
CA VAL A 94 -6.08 -5.83 -3.02
C VAL A 94 -5.13 -5.16 -2.04
N TYR A 95 -5.59 -4.99 -0.80
CA TYR A 95 -4.82 -4.36 0.26
C TYR A 95 -4.49 -5.39 1.32
N GLU A 96 -3.21 -5.64 1.57
CA GLU A 96 -2.77 -6.58 2.61
C GLU A 96 -2.10 -5.81 3.73
N ARG A 97 -2.53 -6.06 4.97
CA ARG A 97 -1.85 -5.53 6.15
C ARG A 97 -0.73 -6.47 6.52
N ILE A 98 0.49 -5.97 6.52
CA ILE A 98 1.67 -6.75 6.89
C ILE A 98 1.88 -6.60 8.39
N VAL A 99 1.95 -7.73 9.08
CA VAL A 99 2.27 -7.82 10.52
C VAL A 99 3.41 -8.80 10.72
N PHE A 100 4.16 -8.66 11.79
CA PHE A 100 5.14 -9.67 12.21
C PHE A 100 4.72 -10.27 13.53
N THR A 101 4.71 -11.60 13.57
CA THR A 101 4.41 -12.40 14.75
C THR A 101 5.65 -13.23 15.08
N GLY A 102 6.48 -12.73 15.99
CA GLY A 102 7.77 -13.35 16.34
C GLY A 102 8.78 -13.33 15.19
N GLU A 103 9.32 -14.49 14.81
CA GLU A 103 10.33 -14.63 13.73
C GLU A 103 9.73 -14.70 12.31
N ALA A 104 8.39 -14.70 12.18
CA ALA A 104 7.71 -14.85 10.90
C ALA A 104 7.02 -13.55 10.42
N VAL A 105 7.03 -13.35 9.10
CA VAL A 105 6.21 -12.33 8.44
C VAL A 105 4.83 -12.93 8.20
N GLU A 106 3.80 -12.38 8.82
CA GLU A 106 2.42 -12.75 8.53
C GLU A 106 1.75 -11.66 7.68
N CYS A 107 1.20 -12.05 6.55
CA CYS A 107 0.41 -11.16 5.72
C CYS A 107 -1.06 -11.43 6.04
N LYS A 108 -1.70 -10.54 6.81
CA LYS A 108 -3.14 -10.62 7.00
C LYS A 108 -3.79 -9.88 5.84
N ILE A 109 -4.47 -10.65 4.99
CA ILE A 109 -5.26 -10.09 3.90
C ILE A 109 -6.43 -9.34 4.55
N SER A 110 -6.34 -8.01 4.59
CA SER A 110 -7.56 -7.21 4.61
C SER A 110 -8.22 -7.39 3.24
N GLY A 111 -9.54 -7.51 3.17
CA GLY A 111 -10.22 -7.54 1.87
C GLY A 111 -10.08 -6.20 1.13
N ARG A 112 -11.14 -5.77 0.45
CA ARG A 112 -11.22 -4.36 0.07
C ARG A 112 -11.22 -3.53 1.36
N LEU A 113 -10.24 -2.63 1.51
CA LEU A 113 -10.26 -1.63 2.57
C LEU A 113 -11.60 -0.89 2.50
N THR A 114 -12.39 -0.97 3.56
CA THR A 114 -13.46 -0.02 3.83
C THR A 114 -12.83 1.23 4.45
N GLY A 115 -13.44 2.41 4.25
CA GLY A 115 -12.93 3.64 4.85
C GLY A 115 -12.79 3.54 6.38
N PRO A 116 -12.07 4.47 7.03
CA PRO A 116 -11.98 4.50 8.48
C PRO A 116 -13.40 4.67 9.05
N SER A 117 -13.68 3.97 10.15
CA SER A 117 -14.97 4.10 10.82
C SER A 117 -15.14 5.57 11.22
N LYS A 118 -16.28 6.16 10.88
CA LYS A 118 -16.68 7.44 11.47
C LYS A 118 -16.81 7.19 12.98
N MET A 119 -16.10 7.98 13.79
CA MET A 119 -16.46 8.13 15.20
C MET A 119 -17.70 9.00 15.30
#